data_AF-A0A7J6VH19-F1
#
_entry.id   AF-A0A7J6VH19-F1
#
_cell.length_a   1.000
_cell.length_b   1.000
_cell.length_c   1.000
_cell.angle_alpha   90.00
_cell.angle_beta   90.00
_cell.angle_gamma   90.00
#
_symmetry.space_group_name_H-M   'P 1'
#
loop_
_entity.id
_entity.type
_entity.pdbx_description
1 polymer ?
#
loop_
_entity_poly.entity_id
_entity_poly.type
_entity_poly.pdbx_seq_one_letter_code
_entity_poly.pdbx_strand_id
1 'polypeptide(L)' 'MIEVTRIEVATDSLRVVKMINKEEATPWYCRDLLEGIVKLSRSFQTFCVRHVFRKLDEPDS' A
#
# COMPACT_ATOMS: atom_id res chain seq x y z
N MET A 1 16.91 -11.90 18.38
CA MET A 1 15.67 -11.12 18.29
C MET A 1 15.81 -10.21 17.09
N ILE A 2 14.91 -10.29 16.11
CA ILE A 2 14.92 -9.44 14.91
C ILE A 2 13.79 -8.42 15.08
N GLU A 3 14.13 -7.14 14.99
CA GLU A 3 13.16 -6.04 15.02
C GLU A 3 12.93 -5.55 13.59
N VAL A 4 11.67 -5.53 13.16
CA VAL A 4 11.28 -4.95 11.87
C VAL A 4 10.86 -3.49 12.12
N THR A 5 11.72 -2.55 11.75
CA THR A 5 11.48 -1.11 11.98
C THR A 5 10.84 -0.42 10.77
N ARG A 6 11.00 -0.99 9.58
CA ARG A 6 10.53 -0.41 8.30
C ARG A 6 9.79 -1.43 7.45
N ILE A 7 8.67 -1.00 6.88
CA ILE A 7 7.95 -1.71 5.83
C ILE A 7 7.77 -0.79 4.62
N GLU A 8 8.06 -1.33 3.44
CA GLU A 8 7.68 -0.74 2.15
C GLU A 8 6.70 -1.67 1.42
N VAL A 9 5.55 -1.14 1.03
CA VAL A 9 4.55 -1.85 0.23
C VAL A 9 4.63 -1.33 -1.21
N ALA A 10 4.84 -2.23 -2.16
CA ALA A 10 4.78 -1.92 -3.58
C ALA A 10 3.46 -2.45 -4.16
N THR A 11 2.72 -1.59 -4.86
CA THR A 11 1.45 -1.96 -5.52
C THR A 11 1.37 -1.36 -6.91
N ASP A 12 0.79 -2.10 -7.86
CA ASP A 12 0.43 -1.60 -9.19
C ASP A 12 -0.91 -0.84 -9.21
N SER A 13 -1.57 -0.73 -8.06
CA SER A 13 -2.81 0.03 -7.93
C SER A 13 -2.53 1.45 -7.45
N LEU A 14 -2.49 2.40 -8.38
CA LEU A 14 -2.38 3.83 -8.05
C LEU A 14 -3.51 4.28 -7.13
N ARG A 15 -4.71 3.72 -7.31
CA ARG A 15 -5.89 4.00 -6.49
C ARG A 15 -5.69 3.63 -5.02
N VAL A 16 -5.06 2.48 -4.75
CA VAL A 16 -4.73 2.07 -3.37
C VAL A 16 -3.76 3.05 -2.72
N VAL A 17 -2.72 3.48 -3.44
CA VAL A 17 -1.76 4.48 -2.94
C VAL A 17 -2.48 5.77 -2.56
N LYS A 18 -3.36 6.27 -3.44
CA LYS A 18 -4.14 7.49 -3.19
C LYS A 18 -5.11 7.35 -2.01
N MET A 19 -5.78 6.21 -1.86
CA MET A 19 -6.66 5.96 -0.71
C MET A 19 -5.88 5.97 0.62
N ILE A 20 -4.70 5.35 0.66
CA ILE A 20 -3.85 5.31 1.86
C ILE A 20 -3.32 6.70 2.22
N ASN A 21 -2.94 7.50 1.22
CA ASN A 21 -2.49 8.88 1.40
C ASN A 21 -3.64 9.87 1.66
N LYS A 22 -4.90 9.40 1.71
CA LYS A 22 -6.11 10.24 1.84
C LYS A 22 -6.29 11.26 0.71
N GLU A 23 -5.68 10.99 -0.45
CA GLU A 23 -5.86 11.75 -1.69
C GLU A 23 -7.14 11.35 -2.43
N GLU A 24 -7.70 10.18 -2.12
CA GLU A 24 -8.94 9.66 -2.70
C GLU A 24 -9.86 9.13 -1.61
N ALA A 25 -11.18 9.32 -1.79
CA ALA A 25 -12.18 8.84 -0.84
C ALA A 25 -12.21 7.32 -0.79
N THR A 26 -12.22 6.76 0.42
CA THR A 26 -12.34 5.32 0.64
C THR A 26 -13.79 4.87 0.43
N PRO A 27 -14.06 3.94 -0.51
CA PRO A 27 -15.37 3.33 -0.62
C PRO A 27 -15.78 2.62 0.68
N TRP A 28 -17.07 2.58 0.98
CA TRP A 28 -17.58 1.99 2.24
C TRP A 28 -17.12 0.54 2.45
N TYR A 29 -17.05 -0.26 1.37
CA TYR A 29 -16.62 -1.66 1.41
C TYR A 29 -15.12 -1.85 1.66
N CYS A 30 -14.31 -0.78 1.51
CA CYS A 30 -12.87 -0.81 1.79
C CYS A 30 -12.53 -0.23 3.16
N ARG A 31 -13.50 0.30 3.92
CA ARG A 31 -13.23 1.07 5.14
C ARG A 31 -12.47 0.25 6.18
N ASP A 32 -12.97 -0.94 6.51
CA ASP A 32 -12.38 -1.81 7.52
C ASP A 32 -10.98 -2.28 7.13
N LEU A 33 -10.78 -2.57 5.83
CA LEU A 33 -9.48 -2.94 5.28
C LEU A 33 -8.47 -1.80 5.42
N LEU A 34 -8.88 -0.59 5.05
CA LEU A 34 -8.01 0.59 5.13
C LEU A 34 -7.67 0.94 6.58
N GLU A 35 -8.63 0.83 7.49
CA GLU A 35 -8.41 1.00 8.92
C GLU A 35 -7.42 -0.03 9.47
N GLY A 36 -7.54 -1.30 9.05
CA GLY A 36 -6.57 -2.35 9.39
C GLY A 36 -5.15 -2.02 8.92
N ILE A 37 -4.99 -1.55 7.68
CA ILE A 37 -3.68 -1.13 7.14
C ILE A 37 -3.11 0.05 7.93
N VAL A 38 -3.93 1.05 8.25
CA VAL A 38 -3.52 2.23 9.04
C VAL A 38 -3.16 1.84 10.48
N LYS A 39 -3.85 0.86 11.06
CA LYS A 39 -3.50 0.34 12.39
C LYS A 39 -2.17 -0.41 12.36
N LEU A 40 -1.96 -1.25 11.34
CA LEU A 40 -0.72 -1.99 11.14
C LEU A 40 0.46 -1.06 10.91
N SER A 41 0.28 0.01 10.12
CA SER A 41 1.36 0.96 9.81
C SER A 41 1.92 1.65 11.06
N ARG A 42 1.10 1.86 12.09
CA ARG A 42 1.51 2.44 13.38
C ARG A 42 2.42 1.53 14.21
N SER A 43 2.50 0.24 13.88
CA SER A 43 3.40 -0.70 14.55
C SER A 43 4.85 -0.60 14.05
N PHE A 44 5.12 0.21 13.02
CA PHE A 44 6.44 0.37 12.42
C PHE A 44 6.91 1.82 12.57
N GLN A 45 8.22 2.01 12.77
CA GLN A 45 8.81 3.36 12.75
C GLN A 45 8.66 3.99 11.36
N THR A 46 8.73 3.19 10.31
CA THR A 46 8.57 3.65 8.93
C THR A 46 7.63 2.73 8.18
N PHE A 47 6.58 3.31 7.59
CA PHE A 47 5.66 2.62 6.70
C PHE A 47 5.44 3.49 5.46
N CYS A 48 5.69 2.94 4.27
CA CYS A 48 5.41 3.62 3.02
C CYS A 48 4.74 2.69 2.02
N VAL A 49 3.92 3.27 1.16
CA VAL A 49 3.27 2.58 0.04
C VAL A 49 3.65 3.30 -1.23
N ARG A 50 4.20 2.59 -2.21
CA ARG A 50 4.60 3.14 -3.50
C ARG A 50 3.91 2.45 -4.66
N HIS A 51 3.58 3.23 -5.68
CA HIS A 51 3.09 2.69 -6.94
C HIS A 51 4.26 2.10 -7.74
N VAL A 52 4.10 0.90 -8.27
CA VAL A 52 5.03 0.28 -9.22
C VAL A 52 4.30 0.00 -10.52
N PHE A 53 4.91 0.35 -11.65
CA PHE A 53 4.35 -0.01 -12.94
C PHE A 53 4.41 -1.52 -13.10
N ARG A 54 3.26 -2.13 -13.45
CA ARG A 54 3.25 -3.50 -13.92
C ARG A 54 4.12 -3.53 -15.18
N LYS A 55 5.24 -4.25 -15.13
CA LYS A 55 5.87 -4.69 -16.37
C LYS A 55 4.81 -5.58 -17.02
N LEU A 56 4.16 -5.06 -18.06
CA LEU A 56 3.50 -5.94 -19.02
C LEU A 56 4.61 -6.88 -19.44
N ASP A 57 4.47 -8.18 -19.16
CA ASP A 57 5.36 -9.18 -19.73
C ASP A 57 5.49 -8.82 -21.22
N GLU A 58 6.71 -8.53 -21.65
CA GLU A 58 6.99 -8.41 -23.08
C GLU A 58 6.41 -9.69 -23.69
N PRO A 59 5.48 -9.61 -24.66
CA PRO A 59 5.08 -10.81 -25.36
C PRO A 59 6.37 -11.40 -25.90
N ASP A 60 6.69 -12.64 -25.50
CA ASP A 60 7.81 -13.40 -26.07
C ASP A 60 7.75 -13.20 -27.59
N SER A 61 8.68 -12.38 -28.09
CA SER A 61 8.80 -11.96 -29.49
C SER A 61 10.00 -12.67 -30.10
#